data_AF-A0A3R9TJ33-F1
#
_entry.id   AF-A0A3R9TJ33-F1
#
_cell.length_a   1.000
_cell.length_b   1.000
_cell.length_c   1.000
_cell.angle_alpha   90.00
_cell.angle_beta   90.00
_cell.angle_gamma   90.00
#
_symmetry.space_group_name_H-M   'P 1'
#
loop_
_entity.id
_entity.type
_entity.pdbx_description
1 polymer ?
#
loop_
_entity_poly.entity_id
_entity_poly.type
_entity_poly.pdbx_seq_one_letter_code
_entity_poly.pdbx_strand_id
1 'polypeptide(L)' 'MTVEILSCNAGKGANPLGQQLANELNTTVKAPNEYLWFSSHEKLTPMGMKADRSLDTSKPVTMRSFTP' A
#
# COMPACT_ATOMS: atom_id res chain seq x y z
N MET A 1 10.49 9.12 -11.70
CA MET A 1 9.12 8.58 -11.81
C MET A 1 8.84 7.79 -10.54
N THR A 2 7.59 7.74 -10.08
CA THR A 2 7.20 6.92 -8.93
C THR A 2 5.95 6.15 -9.28
N VAL A 3 5.95 4.85 -9.03
CA VAL A 3 4.79 3.97 -9.23
C VAL A 3 4.18 3.68 -7.87
N GLU A 4 2.86 3.83 -7.75
CA GLU A 4 2.13 3.50 -6.52
C GLU A 4 1.27 2.25 -6.74
N ILE A 5 1.52 1.19 -5.96
CA ILE A 5 0.73 -0.03 -5.98
C ILE A 5 -0.43 0.12 -5.00
N LEU A 6 -1.64 0.29 -5.53
CA LEU A 6 -2.88 0.33 -4.75
C LEU A 6 -3.47 -1.08 -4.61
N SER A 7 -2.72 -1.98 -3.97
CA SER A 7 -3.16 -3.34 -3.66
C SER A 7 -2.76 -3.75 -2.24
N CYS A 8 -3.67 -4.42 -1.52
CA CYS A 8 -3.47 -4.83 -0.14
C CYS A 8 -2.17 -5.61 0.04
N ASN A 9 -1.42 -5.30 1.10
CA ASN A 9 -0.21 -6.02 1.51
C ASN A 9 0.92 -6.10 0.45
N ALA A 10 0.89 -5.31 -0.63
CA ALA A 10 1.91 -5.38 -1.69
C ALA A 10 3.34 -5.01 -1.24
N GLY A 11 3.46 -4.31 -0.11
CA GLY A 11 4.71 -3.99 0.58
C GLY A 11 5.03 -4.90 1.78
N LYS A 12 4.31 -6.01 1.96
CA LYS A 12 4.46 -6.92 3.11
C LYS A 12 5.34 -8.13 2.77
N GLY A 13 6.07 -8.63 3.78
CA GLY A 13 6.90 -9.83 3.67
C GLY A 13 8.38 -9.53 3.37
N ALA A 14 9.17 -10.60 3.23
CA ALA A 14 10.62 -10.54 3.02
C ALA A 14 11.02 -10.15 1.59
N ASN A 15 10.23 -10.53 0.60
CA ASN A 15 10.40 -10.15 -0.81
C ASN A 15 9.10 -9.55 -1.36
N PRO A 16 8.74 -8.32 -0.93
CA PRO A 16 7.46 -7.72 -1.27
C PRO A 16 7.37 -7.40 -2.77
N LEU A 17 6.14 -7.43 -3.31
CA LEU A 17 5.87 -7.04 -4.69
C LEU A 17 6.41 -5.64 -5.02
N GLY A 18 6.33 -4.70 -4.08
CA GLY A 18 6.89 -3.37 -4.23
C GLY A 18 8.39 -3.36 -4.56
N GLN A 19 9.18 -4.25 -3.93
CA GLN A 19 10.61 -4.37 -4.22
C GLN A 19 10.86 -5.06 -5.56
N GLN A 20 10.13 -6.13 -5.86
CA GLN A 20 10.26 -6.85 -7.13
C GLN A 20 10.01 -5.90 -8.33
N LEU A 21 8.95 -5.11 -8.25
CA LEU A 21 8.59 -4.15 -9.28
C LEU A 21 9.58 -2.96 -9.35
N ALA A 22 10.11 -2.51 -8.20
CA ALA A 22 11.13 -1.46 -8.18
C ALA A 22 12.37 -1.88 -8.95
N ASN A 23 12.84 -3.12 -8.73
CA ASN A 23 13.98 -3.70 -9.42
C ASN A 23 13.71 -3.88 -10.92
N GLU A 24 12.54 -4.41 -11.28
CA GLU A 24 12.15 -4.66 -12.68
C GLU A 24 12.05 -3.36 -13.50
N LEU A 25 11.44 -2.32 -12.93
CA LEU A 25 11.22 -1.04 -13.61
C LEU A 25 12.37 -0.04 -13.42
N ASN A 26 13.39 -0.39 -12.63
CA ASN A 26 14.47 0.50 -12.20
C ASN A 26 13.95 1.87 -11.73
N THR A 27 12.92 1.86 -10.87
CA THR A 27 12.25 3.08 -10.41
C THR A 27 11.77 2.96 -8.96
N THR A 28 11.43 4.09 -8.33
CA THR A 28 10.85 4.05 -6.98
C THR A 28 9.42 3.55 -7.04
N VAL A 29 9.12 2.51 -6.25
CA VAL A 29 7.77 1.97 -6.10
C VAL A 29 7.30 2.21 -4.68
N LYS A 30 6.06 2.66 -4.50
CA LYS A 30 5.40 2.75 -3.21
C LYS A 30 4.32 1.68 -3.10
N ALA A 31 4.32 0.93 -2.00
CA ALA A 31 3.31 -0.11 -1.77
C ALA A 31 2.95 -0.23 -0.28
N PRO A 32 1.69 -0.55 0.06
CA PRO A 32 1.25 -0.66 1.45
C PRO A 32 1.62 -2.02 2.05
N ASN A 33 1.97 -2.05 3.33
CA ASN A 33 2.20 -3.29 4.06
C ASN A 33 0.93 -3.87 4.72
N GLU A 34 -0.21 -3.22 4.50
CA GLU A 34 -1.48 -3.50 5.17
C GLU A 34 -2.66 -3.51 4.19
N TYR A 35 -3.86 -3.79 4.70
CA TYR A 35 -5.08 -3.76 3.92
C TYR A 35 -5.41 -2.32 3.49
N LEU A 36 -5.84 -2.21 2.24
CA LEU A 36 -6.25 -0.97 1.60
C LEU A 36 -7.77 -0.87 1.59
N TRP A 37 -8.33 0.16 2.19
CA TRP A 37 -9.75 0.47 2.09
C TRP A 37 -9.94 1.90 1.59
N PHE A 38 -10.58 2.05 0.43
CA PHE A 38 -11.02 3.35 -0.08
C PHE A 38 -12.46 3.59 0.32
N SER A 39 -12.72 4.74 0.96
CA SER A 39 -14.10 5.12 1.25
C SER A 39 -14.81 5.48 -0.05
N SER A 40 -16.11 5.20 -0.13
CA SER A 40 -16.96 5.69 -1.22
C SER A 40 -17.21 7.21 -1.15
N HIS A 41 -16.77 7.88 -0.08
CA HIS A 41 -17.08 9.28 0.24
C HIS A 41 -15.93 10.24 -0.10
N GLU A 42 -15.51 10.27 -1.38
CA GLU A 42 -14.53 11.22 -1.96
C GLU A 42 -13.13 11.27 -1.30
N LYS A 43 -12.91 10.58 -0.17
CA LYS A 43 -11.59 10.46 0.46
C LYS A 43 -10.78 9.40 -0.26
N LEU A 44 -9.79 9.87 -1.00
CA LEU A 44 -8.77 9.06 -1.66
C LEU A 44 -7.70 8.55 -0.69
N THR A 45 -7.68 9.02 0.56
CA THR A 45 -6.76 8.48 1.57
C THR A 45 -7.18 7.06 1.92
N PRO A 46 -6.33 6.07 1.65
CA PRO A 46 -6.63 4.70 2.02
C PRO A 46 -6.56 4.51 3.53
N MET A 47 -7.49 3.72 4.05
CA MET A 47 -7.63 3.44 5.48
C MET A 47 -7.39 1.96 5.76
N GLY A 48 -6.97 1.68 6.99
CA GLY A 48 -6.73 0.33 7.46
C GLY A 48 -8.01 -0.47 7.70
N MET A 49 -7.82 -1.66 8.26
CA MET A 49 -8.90 -2.60 8.60
C MET A 49 -8.77 -3.04 10.06
N LYS A 50 -9.88 -3.04 10.78
CA LYS A 50 -9.95 -3.54 12.16
C LYS A 50 -9.96 -5.07 12.20
N ALA A 51 -9.83 -5.64 13.40
CA ALA A 51 -9.85 -7.09 13.62
C ALA A 51 -11.18 -7.76 13.17
N ASP A 52 -12.30 -7.03 13.25
CA ASP A 52 -13.62 -7.47 12.80
C ASP A 52 -13.84 -7.30 11.29
N ARG A 53 -12.80 -6.93 10.54
CA ARG A 53 -12.81 -6.65 9.09
C ARG A 53 -13.65 -5.43 8.69
N SER A 54 -13.99 -4.54 9.63
CA SER A 54 -14.55 -3.24 9.30
C SER A 54 -13.46 -2.21 8.97
N LEU A 55 -13.87 -1.13 8.29
CA LEU A 55 -13.02 0.03 7.99
C LEU A 55 -12.47 0.65 9.29
N ASP A 56 -11.15 0.82 9.36
CA ASP A 56 -10.51 1.58 10.43
C ASP A 56 -10.27 3.04 10.01
N THR A 57 -11.22 3.92 10.32
CA THR A 57 -11.11 5.35 10.02
C THR A 57 -10.09 6.10 10.89
N SER A 58 -9.54 5.46 11.92
CA SER A 58 -8.52 6.06 12.79
C SER A 58 -7.10 5.87 12.27
N LYS A 59 -6.90 4.95 11.31
CA LYS A 59 -5.58 4.54 10.85
C LYS A 59 -5.44 4.69 9.32
N PRO A 60 -4.87 5.81 8.85
CA PRO A 60 -4.45 5.94 7.46
C PRO A 60 -3.39 4.89 7.12
N VAL A 61 -3.48 4.31 5.92
CA VAL A 61 -2.51 3.33 5.43
C VAL A 61 -1.16 3.99 5.18
N THR A 62 -0.09 3.35 5.64
CA THR A 62 1.27 3.81 5.36
C THR A 62 1.82 3.15 4.09
N MET A 63 2.21 3.98 3.12
CA MET A 63 2.88 3.54 1.90
C MET A 63 4.39 3.44 2.14
N ARG A 64 4.96 2.23 1.99
CA ARG A 64 6.41 2.03 2.05
C ARG A 64 7.03 2.33 0.70
N SER A 65 8.19 2.98 0.68
CA SER A 65 8.97 3.23 -0.53
C SER A 65 10.03 2.14 -0.73
N PHE A 66 10.16 1.67 -1.96
CA PHE A 66 11.15 0.70 -2.43
C PHE A 66 11.94 1.33 -3.58
N THR A 67 13.26 1.20 -3.53
CA THR A 67 14.18 1.61 -4.61
C THR A 67 14.82 0.36 -5.20
N PRO A 68 15.26 0.39 -6.47
CA PRO A 68 15.98 -0.73 -7.10
C PRO A 68 17.17 -1.22 -6.27
#